data_AF-A0A6P5QJY9-F1
#
_entry.id   AF-A0A6P5QJY9-F1
#
_cell.length_a   1.000
_cell.length_b   1.000
_cell.length_c   1.000
_cell.angle_alpha   90.00
_cell.angle_beta   90.00
_cell.angle_gamma   90.00
#
_symmetry.space_group_name_H-M   'P 1'
#
loop_
_entity.id
_entity.type
_entity.pdbx_description
1 polymer ?
#
loop_
_entity_poly.entity_id
_entity_poly.type
_entity_poly.pdbx_seq_one_letter_code
_entity_poly.pdbx_strand_id
1 'polypeptide(L)'
;MKTATVLFLEALIAVGMNTTYAVSSPKIKCVKEFEKPGACPKHSPESVGICVDQCSGDRSCPGKMKCCSNSCGHVCKPPVF
;
A
#
# COMPACT_ATOMS: atom_id res chain seq x y z
N MET A 1 45.53 23.60 -17.96
CA MET A 1 44.79 24.05 -16.76
C MET A 1 43.27 24.20 -16.99
N LYS A 2 42.67 23.54 -18.00
CA LYS A 2 41.21 23.57 -18.27
C LYS A 2 40.55 22.18 -18.21
N THR A 3 41.35 21.12 -18.05
CA THR A 3 40.88 19.74 -17.91
C THR A 3 40.30 19.49 -16.51
N ALA A 4 40.86 20.12 -15.47
CA ALA A 4 40.40 19.96 -14.10
C ALA A 4 38.97 20.50 -13.89
N THR A 5 38.61 21.62 -14.52
CA THR A 5 37.25 22.18 -14.45
C THR A 5 36.21 21.30 -15.16
N VAL A 6 36.58 20.65 -16.25
CA VAL A 6 35.69 19.71 -16.96
C VAL A 6 35.47 18.45 -16.14
N LEU A 7 36.54 17.88 -15.56
CA LEU A 7 36.43 16.71 -14.69
C LEU A 7 35.64 17.00 -13.40
N PHE A 8 35.73 18.22 -12.87
CA PHE A 8 34.95 18.63 -11.71
C PHE A 8 33.46 18.75 -12.05
N LEU A 9 33.13 19.25 -13.24
CA LEU A 9 31.74 19.34 -13.70
C LEU A 9 31.12 17.95 -13.94
N GLU A 10 31.88 17.03 -14.56
CA GLU A 10 31.47 15.62 -14.70
C GLU A 10 31.24 14.95 -13.33
N ALA A 11 32.11 15.22 -12.35
CA ALA A 11 31.96 14.72 -10.99
C ALA A 11 30.71 15.27 -10.29
N LEU A 12 30.37 16.55 -10.50
CA LEU A 12 29.15 17.16 -9.94
C LEU A 12 27.87 16.55 -10.56
N ILE A 13 27.89 16.24 -11.85
CA ILE A 13 26.74 15.62 -12.54
C ILE A 13 26.58 14.15 -12.10
N ALA A 14 27.68 13.41 -11.89
CA ALA A 14 27.66 12.03 -11.43
C ALA A 14 27.25 11.87 -9.94
N VAL A 15 27.56 12.85 -9.08
CA VAL A 15 27.13 12.86 -7.67
C VAL A 15 25.64 13.23 -7.51
N GLY A 16 24.99 13.74 -8.57
CA GLY A 16 23.59 14.17 -8.57
C GLY A 16 22.55 13.11 -8.94
N MET A 17 22.95 11.86 -9.22
CA MET A 17 22.01 10.81 -9.64
C MET A 17 22.22 9.51 -8.84
N ASN A 18 21.83 9.52 -7.56
CA ASN A 18 21.36 8.30 -6.89
C ASN A 18 20.01 8.59 -6.25
N THR A 19 19.08 8.74 -7.17
CA THR A 19 17.65 8.62 -7.09
C THR A 19 17.11 8.14 -5.74
N THR A 20 16.36 9.05 -5.13
CA THR A 20 15.13 8.76 -4.40
C THR A 20 14.16 7.95 -5.29
N TYR A 21 14.50 6.69 -5.60
CA TYR A 21 13.49 5.67 -5.83
C TYR A 21 12.92 5.35 -4.45
N ALA A 22 12.08 6.25 -3.94
CA ALA A 22 11.20 5.91 -2.85
C ALA A 22 10.43 4.65 -3.28
N VAL A 23 10.84 3.51 -2.73
CA VAL A 23 10.05 2.29 -2.58
C VAL A 23 9.39 1.84 -3.90
N SER A 24 10.23 1.43 -4.87
CA SER A 24 9.85 0.28 -5.68
C SER A 24 9.84 -0.95 -4.75
N SER A 25 8.80 -1.10 -3.95
CA SER A 25 8.49 -2.39 -3.32
C SER A 25 8.44 -3.40 -4.47
N PRO A 26 9.39 -4.34 -4.58
CA PRO A 26 9.44 -5.27 -5.69
C PRO A 26 8.41 -6.35 -5.43
N LYS A 27 7.11 -6.01 -5.44
CA LYS A 27 6.02 -6.87 -4.97
C LYS A 27 6.52 -7.84 -3.89
N ILE A 28 7.12 -7.30 -2.81
CA ILE A 28 6.96 -7.98 -1.54
C ILE A 28 5.46 -7.96 -1.41
N LYS A 29 4.82 -9.04 -1.86
CA LYS A 29 3.44 -9.36 -1.57
C LYS A 29 3.51 -9.37 -0.07
N CYS A 30 3.21 -8.22 0.57
CA CYS A 30 3.07 -8.12 2.02
C CYS A 30 2.27 -9.35 2.31
N VAL A 31 2.90 -10.34 2.94
CA VAL A 31 2.30 -11.66 2.94
C VAL A 31 0.97 -11.38 3.62
N LYS A 32 -0.12 -11.57 2.87
CA LYS A 32 -1.49 -11.51 3.36
C LYS A 32 -1.65 -12.76 4.26
N GLU A 33 -0.65 -13.04 5.10
CA GLU A 33 -0.53 -14.08 6.11
C GLU A 33 -1.70 -13.96 7.11
N PHE A 34 -2.31 -12.78 7.13
CA PHE A 34 -3.40 -12.42 8.00
C PHE A 34 -4.73 -12.28 7.26
N GLU A 35 -4.79 -12.70 5.99
CA GLU A 35 -6.02 -12.68 5.21
C GLU A 35 -6.81 -13.96 5.44
N LYS A 36 -8.02 -13.81 5.97
CA LYS A 36 -8.92 -14.94 6.19
C LYS A 36 -9.48 -15.42 4.85
N PRO A 37 -9.82 -16.73 4.74
CA PRO A 37 -10.45 -17.28 3.54
C PRO A 37 -11.70 -16.50 3.08
N GLY A 38 -11.91 -16.49 1.77
CA GLY A 38 -13.00 -15.76 1.12
C GLY A 38 -12.64 -14.31 0.76
N ALA A 39 -13.57 -13.64 0.10
CA ALA A 39 -13.44 -12.26 -0.38
C ALA A 39 -14.39 -11.31 0.37
N CYS A 40 -14.11 -10.01 0.27
CA CYS A 40 -15.07 -9.00 0.71
C CYS A 40 -16.29 -8.98 -0.21
N PRO A 41 -17.51 -8.83 0.34
CA PRO A 41 -18.71 -8.64 -0.48
C PRO A 41 -18.55 -7.38 -1.34
N LYS A 42 -19.09 -7.41 -2.57
CA LYS A 42 -19.11 -6.23 -3.43
C LYS A 42 -20.03 -5.19 -2.82
N HIS A 43 -19.51 -3.98 -2.64
CA HIS A 43 -20.31 -2.81 -2.31
C HIS A 43 -20.81 -2.15 -3.58
N SER A 44 -22.05 -1.66 -3.59
CA SER A 44 -22.50 -0.78 -4.66
C SER A 44 -21.73 0.54 -4.56
N PRO A 45 -21.34 1.15 -5.68
CA PRO A 45 -20.60 2.41 -5.66
C PRO A 45 -21.38 3.54 -4.96
N GLU A 46 -22.70 3.42 -4.87
CA GLU A 46 -23.59 4.36 -4.17
C GLU A 46 -23.66 4.14 -2.65
N SER A 47 -23.19 2.99 -2.15
CA SER A 47 -23.15 2.76 -0.70
C SER A 47 -21.91 3.43 -0.11
N VAL A 48 -22.06 4.68 0.30
CA VAL A 48 -21.09 5.33 1.17
C VAL A 48 -21.34 4.82 2.59
N GLY A 49 -20.42 3.99 3.09
CA GLY A 49 -20.46 3.59 4.50
C GLY A 49 -20.16 4.78 5.41
N ILE A 50 -20.49 4.65 6.69
CA ILE A 50 -20.00 5.60 7.71
C ILE A 50 -18.47 5.59 7.64
N CYS A 51 -17.85 6.76 7.60
CA CYS A 51 -16.40 6.91 7.61
C CYS A 51 -15.86 6.60 9.01
N VAL A 52 -15.68 5.30 9.25
CA VAL A 52 -15.15 4.75 10.49
C VAL A 52 -14.23 3.60 10.16
N ASP A 53 -13.05 3.60 10.79
CA ASP A 53 -12.10 2.50 10.74
C ASP A 53 -12.30 1.62 11.99
N GLN A 54 -13.14 0.61 11.86
CA GLN A 54 -13.40 -0.38 12.93
C GLN A 54 -12.34 -1.48 12.98
N CYS A 55 -11.57 -1.65 11.91
CA CYS A 55 -10.57 -2.70 11.77
C CYS A 55 -9.40 -2.21 10.91
N SER A 56 -8.21 -2.77 11.13
CA SER A 56 -7.02 -2.51 10.32
C SER A 56 -6.59 -3.73 9.49
N GLY A 57 -7.26 -4.87 9.66
CA GLY A 57 -7.06 -6.09 8.90
C GLY A 57 -7.98 -7.21 9.40
N ASP A 58 -8.01 -8.35 8.69
CA ASP A 58 -8.97 -9.43 9.02
C ASP A 58 -8.80 -9.96 10.45
N ARG A 59 -7.59 -9.89 11.02
CA ARG A 59 -7.31 -10.27 12.43
C ARG A 59 -7.98 -9.38 13.46
N SER A 60 -8.25 -8.12 13.14
CA SER A 60 -9.00 -7.22 14.03
C SER A 60 -10.47 -7.64 14.13
N CYS A 61 -10.96 -8.41 13.16
CA CYS A 61 -12.34 -8.88 13.13
C CYS A 61 -12.49 -10.24 13.83
N PRO A 62 -13.57 -10.48 14.59
CA PRO A 62 -13.80 -11.77 15.21
C PRO A 62 -14.14 -12.88 14.20
N GLY A 63 -13.86 -14.14 14.57
CA GLY A 63 -14.22 -15.33 13.80
C GLY A 63 -13.70 -15.32 12.37
N LYS A 64 -14.58 -15.58 11.40
CA LYS A 64 -14.25 -15.63 9.95
C LYS A 64 -14.41 -14.29 9.24
N MET A 65 -14.78 -13.22 9.94
CA MET A 65 -15.06 -11.94 9.31
C MET A 65 -13.79 -11.28 8.76
N LYS A 66 -13.95 -10.60 7.63
CA LYS A 66 -12.90 -9.88 6.92
C LYS A 66 -13.04 -8.38 7.15
N CYS A 67 -11.92 -7.68 7.13
CA CYS A 67 -11.88 -6.23 7.22
C CYS A 67 -11.98 -5.64 5.82
N CYS A 68 -13.14 -5.07 5.51
CA CYS A 68 -13.49 -4.64 4.16
C CYS A 68 -13.64 -3.12 4.11
N SER A 69 -13.11 -2.52 3.04
CA SER A 69 -13.28 -1.09 2.82
C SER A 69 -14.74 -0.77 2.49
N ASN A 70 -15.28 0.27 3.11
CA ASN A 70 -16.61 0.81 2.84
C ASN A 70 -16.55 2.18 2.15
N SER A 71 -15.55 2.35 1.27
CA SER A 71 -15.19 3.57 0.55
C SER A 71 -14.31 4.55 1.32
N CYS A 72 -14.68 4.97 2.54
CA CYS A 72 -13.88 5.93 3.33
C CYS A 72 -13.25 5.35 4.60
N GLY A 73 -13.68 4.18 5.07
CA GLY A 73 -13.10 3.48 6.21
C GLY A 73 -13.11 1.97 6.01
N HIS A 74 -13.03 1.24 7.12
CA HIS A 74 -12.96 -0.21 7.14
C HIS A 74 -13.89 -0.81 8.19
N VAL A 75 -14.65 -1.83 7.80
CA VAL A 75 -15.62 -2.50 8.66
C VAL A 75 -15.52 -4.02 8.54
N CYS A 76 -15.82 -4.72 9.62
CA CYS A 76 -15.87 -6.17 9.61
C CYS A 76 -17.12 -6.67 8.86
N LYS A 77 -16.93 -7.54 7.87
CA LYS A 77 -18.01 -8.17 7.10
C LYS A 77 -17.84 -9.68 7.01
N PRO A 78 -18.94 -10.45 6.88
CA PRO A 78 -18.86 -11.85 6.53
C PRO A 78 -18.16 -12.05 5.17
N PRO A 79 -17.33 -13.09 5.01
CA PRO A 79 -16.70 -13.41 3.74
C PRO A 79 -17.71 -13.99 2.74
N VAL A 80 -17.43 -13.79 1.45
CA VAL A 80 -18.04 -14.54 0.34
C VAL A 80 -17.02 -15.55 -0.21
N PHE A 81 -17.47 -16.72 -0.67
CA PHE A 81 -16.62 -17.81 -1.18
C PHE A 81 -16.89 -18.05 -2.65
#